data_AF-A0A365ZYP0-F1
#
_entry.id   AF-A0A365ZYP0-F1
#
_cell.length_a   1.000
_cell.length_b   1.000
_cell.length_c   1.000
_cell.angle_alpha   90.00
_cell.angle_beta   90.00
_cell.angle_gamma   90.00
#
_symmetry.space_group_name_H-M   'P 1'
#
loop_
_entity.id
_entity.type
_entity.pdbx_description
1 polymer ?
#
loop_
_entity_poly.entity_id
_entity_poly.type
_entity_poly.pdbx_seq_one_letter_code
_entity_poly.pdbx_strand_id
1 'polypeptide(L)'
;MNDIQRRIEVLVAILTVLVIISLIGMFLDSSAIMFLAAPVIVAVLLYLSVAEVPAGPDRTAAAAAIHVFNLAHAAVWIGILVTLQVHEATFWGLPPASGLLVYVFWPFSAVAASLLYAYVSKRTGLIDRLEQSETGEPAAGAAPEGA
;
A
#
# COMPACT_ATOMS: atom_id res chain seq x y z
N MET A 1 22.05 9.72 -11.88
CA MET A 1 21.13 9.72 -10.72
C MET A 1 20.68 8.30 -10.52
N ASN A 2 20.94 7.70 -9.35
CA ASN A 2 20.59 6.30 -9.11
C ASN A 2 19.08 6.11 -9.15
N ASP A 3 18.61 5.01 -9.73
CA ASP A 3 17.18 4.70 -9.88
C ASP A 3 16.43 4.71 -8.54
N ILE A 4 17.12 4.34 -7.46
CA ILE A 4 16.61 4.35 -6.08
C ILE A 4 16.28 5.78 -5.61
N GLN A 5 17.17 6.74 -5.86
CA GLN A 5 16.93 8.15 -5.49
C GLN A 5 15.69 8.71 -6.19
N ARG A 6 15.55 8.43 -7.49
CA ARG A 6 14.39 8.88 -8.27
C ARG A 6 13.07 8.28 -7.75
N ARG A 7 13.08 7.03 -7.31
CA ARG A 7 11.90 6.36 -6.73
C ARG A 7 11.52 6.95 -5.38
N ILE A 8 12.50 7.23 -4.52
CA ILE A 8 12.29 7.87 -3.23
C ILE A 8 11.74 9.30 -3.43
N GLU A 9 12.30 10.07 -4.37
CA GLU A 9 11.79 11.41 -4.70
C GLU A 9 10.33 11.38 -5.16
N VAL A 10 9.97 10.43 -6.03
CA VAL A 10 8.58 10.22 -6.45
C VAL A 10 7.68 9.83 -5.27
N LEU A 11 8.16 8.98 -4.36
CA LEU A 11 7.41 8.59 -3.17
C LEU A 11 7.12 9.78 -2.26
N VAL A 12 8.16 10.58 -1.98
CA VAL A 12 8.09 11.78 -1.16
C VAL A 12 7.17 12.81 -1.81
N ALA A 13 7.24 12.97 -3.14
CA ALA A 13 6.35 13.86 -3.88
C ALA A 13 4.88 13.41 -3.77
N ILE A 14 4.59 12.12 -3.95
CA ILE A 14 3.24 11.57 -3.80
C ILE A 14 2.75 11.77 -2.36
N LEU A 15 3.58 11.45 -1.35
CA LEU A 15 3.23 11.63 0.05
C LEU A 15 2.93 13.10 0.38
N THR A 16 3.74 14.02 -0.16
CA THR A 16 3.55 15.46 0.02
C THR A 16 2.23 15.93 -0.59
N VAL A 17 1.90 15.47 -1.80
CA VAL A 17 0.60 15.77 -2.44
C VAL A 17 -0.56 15.25 -1.61
N LEU A 18 -0.45 14.05 -1.05
CA LEU A 18 -1.50 13.48 -0.18
C LEU A 18 -1.67 14.27 1.12
N VAL A 19 -0.57 14.71 1.74
CA VAL A 19 -0.63 15.58 2.93
C VAL A 19 -1.33 16.91 2.60
N ILE A 20 -1.00 17.52 1.45
CA ILE A 20 -1.68 18.75 1.01
C ILE A 20 -3.18 18.51 0.81
N ILE A 21 -3.57 17.40 0.17
CA ILE A 21 -4.98 17.02 -0.01
C ILE A 21 -5.67 16.82 1.35
N SER A 22 -5.03 16.11 2.29
CA SER A 22 -5.58 15.93 3.64
C SER A 22 -5.76 17.25 4.38
N LEU A 23 -4.79 18.17 4.26
CA LEU A 23 -4.91 19.53 4.83
C LEU A 23 -6.06 20.31 4.20
N ILE A 24 -6.24 20.23 2.88
CA ILE A 24 -7.41 20.82 2.20
C ILE A 24 -8.70 20.21 2.75
N GLY A 25 -8.75 18.90 2.95
CA GLY A 25 -9.88 18.23 3.58
C GLY A 25 -10.21 18.75 4.97
N MET A 26 -9.18 19.07 5.76
CA MET A 26 -9.33 19.69 7.07
C MET A 26 -9.91 21.11 6.99
N PHE A 27 -9.46 21.93 6.03
CA PHE A 27 -10.03 23.27 5.79
C PHE A 27 -11.48 23.24 5.30
N LEU A 28 -11.88 22.17 4.61
CA LEU A 28 -13.23 21.97 4.10
C LEU A 28 -14.16 21.22 5.09
N ASP A 29 -13.68 20.91 6.30
CA ASP A 29 -14.35 20.06 7.29
C ASP A 29 -14.88 18.74 6.69
N SER A 30 -14.11 18.19 5.75
CA SER A 30 -14.47 16.99 5.01
C SER A 30 -13.59 15.84 5.45
N SER A 31 -14.12 15.01 6.35
CA SER A 31 -13.49 13.76 6.79
C SER A 31 -13.16 12.83 5.62
N ALA A 32 -14.00 12.80 4.59
CA ALA A 32 -13.78 12.07 3.34
C ALA A 32 -12.45 12.43 2.66
N ILE A 33 -12.15 13.73 2.54
CA ILE A 33 -10.94 14.23 1.89
C ILE A 33 -9.73 14.07 2.83
N MET A 34 -9.93 14.29 4.13
CA MET A 34 -8.86 14.14 5.14
C MET A 34 -8.25 12.74 5.13
N PHE A 35 -9.09 11.71 5.02
CA PHE A 35 -8.66 10.31 5.09
C PHE A 35 -8.36 9.64 3.73
N LEU A 36 -8.55 10.36 2.62
CA LEU A 36 -8.22 9.86 1.27
C LEU A 36 -6.72 9.50 1.12
N ALA A 37 -5.85 10.09 1.92
CA ALA A 37 -4.43 9.79 1.93
C ALA A 37 -4.12 8.34 2.33
N ALA A 38 -4.89 7.75 3.24
CA ALA A 38 -4.63 6.41 3.76
C ALA A 38 -4.65 5.31 2.68
N PRO A 39 -5.69 5.16 1.83
CA PRO A 39 -5.69 4.17 0.76
C PRO A 39 -4.60 4.38 -0.27
N VAL A 40 -4.25 5.63 -0.58
CA VAL A 40 -3.20 5.91 -1.57
C VAL A 40 -1.81 5.55 -1.01
N ILE A 41 -1.54 5.83 0.27
CA ILE A 41 -0.29 5.43 0.92
C ILE A 41 -0.13 3.91 0.89
N VAL A 42 -1.17 3.15 1.26
CA VAL A 42 -1.12 1.69 1.26
C VAL A 42 -0.85 1.15 -0.15
N ALA A 43 -1.54 1.67 -1.16
CA ALA A 43 -1.33 1.27 -2.54
C ALA A 43 0.12 1.52 -3.01
N VAL A 44 0.65 2.71 -2.72
CA VAL A 44 2.01 3.12 -3.09
C VAL A 44 3.07 2.24 -2.42
N LEU A 45 2.92 1.96 -1.11
CA LEU A 45 3.84 1.09 -0.38
C LEU A 45 3.83 -0.35 -0.92
N LEU A 46 2.66 -0.88 -1.28
CA LEU A 46 2.56 -2.20 -1.90
C LEU A 46 3.22 -2.22 -3.27
N TYR A 47 3.03 -1.19 -4.10
CA TYR A 47 3.72 -1.12 -5.40
C TYR A 47 5.23 -1.03 -5.28
N LEU A 48 5.75 -0.32 -4.28
CA LEU A 48 7.19 -0.29 -4.01
C LEU A 48 7.75 -1.70 -3.75
N SER A 49 7.02 -2.56 -3.04
CA SER A 49 7.48 -3.91 -2.70
C SER A 49 7.76 -4.82 -3.92
N VAL A 50 7.22 -4.48 -5.09
CA VAL A 50 7.39 -5.24 -6.34
C VAL A 50 8.19 -4.44 -7.38
N ALA A 51 8.58 -3.21 -7.06
CA ALA A 51 9.19 -2.30 -8.02
C ALA A 51 10.62 -2.72 -8.44
N GLU A 52 11.34 -3.45 -7.58
CA GLU A 52 12.71 -3.93 -7.84
C GLU A 52 12.75 -5.37 -8.37
N VAL A 53 11.59 -6.02 -8.46
CA VAL A 53 11.50 -7.39 -8.96
C VAL A 53 11.61 -7.35 -10.49
N PRO A 54 12.53 -8.12 -11.10
CA PRO A 54 12.66 -8.23 -12.55
C PRO A 54 11.35 -8.62 -13.23
N ALA A 55 11.16 -8.17 -14.48
CA ALA A 55 9.99 -8.56 -15.25
C ALA A 55 9.95 -10.09 -15.43
N GLY A 56 8.87 -10.71 -14.98
CA GLY A 56 8.72 -12.15 -14.97
C GLY A 56 7.36 -12.58 -14.40
N PRO A 57 7.01 -13.88 -14.51
CA PRO A 57 5.70 -14.39 -14.10
C PRO A 57 5.37 -14.11 -12.64
N ASP A 58 6.35 -14.16 -11.74
CA ASP A 58 6.15 -13.88 -10.31
C ASP A 58 5.89 -12.41 -10.01
N ARG A 59 6.56 -11.50 -10.74
CA ARG A 59 6.28 -10.05 -10.65
C ARG A 59 4.86 -9.75 -11.12
N THR A 60 4.44 -10.34 -12.24
CA THR A 60 3.09 -10.14 -12.80
C THR A 60 2.02 -10.65 -11.84
N ALA A 61 2.24 -11.82 -11.22
CA ALA A 61 1.30 -12.37 -10.25
C ALA A 61 1.26 -11.56 -8.94
N ALA A 62 2.39 -11.08 -8.44
CA ALA A 62 2.45 -10.20 -7.28
C ALA A 62 1.76 -8.85 -7.55
N ALA A 63 2.02 -8.25 -8.71
CA ALA A 63 1.35 -7.03 -9.14
C ALA A 63 -0.17 -7.23 -9.26
N ALA A 64 -0.62 -8.34 -9.85
CA ALA A 64 -2.05 -8.67 -9.95
C ALA A 64 -2.71 -8.79 -8.57
N ALA A 65 -2.04 -9.43 -7.59
CA ALA A 65 -2.54 -9.52 -6.22
C ALA A 65 -2.65 -8.13 -5.56
N ILE A 66 -1.65 -7.26 -5.76
CA ILE A 66 -1.68 -5.87 -5.29
C ILE A 66 -2.81 -5.07 -5.94
N HIS A 67 -3.03 -5.23 -7.25
CA HIS A 67 -4.13 -4.59 -7.97
C HIS A 67 -5.50 -5.01 -7.40
N VAL A 68 -5.71 -6.32 -7.20
CA VAL A 68 -6.96 -6.85 -6.64
C VAL A 68 -7.17 -6.34 -5.21
N PHE A 69 -6.11 -6.32 -4.40
CA PHE A 69 -6.17 -5.78 -3.05
C PHE A 69 -6.51 -4.29 -3.05
N ASN A 70 -5.83 -3.48 -3.85
CA ASN A 70 -6.09 -2.04 -3.93
C ASN A 70 -7.50 -1.75 -4.45
N LEU A 71 -8.03 -2.58 -5.35
CA LEU A 71 -9.42 -2.46 -5.83
C LEU A 71 -10.42 -2.75 -4.70
N ALA A 72 -10.19 -3.81 -3.93
CA ALA A 72 -11.01 -4.14 -2.76
C ALA A 72 -10.90 -3.05 -1.67
N HIS A 73 -9.70 -2.54 -1.43
CA HIS A 73 -9.42 -1.46 -0.49
C HIS A 73 -10.13 -0.17 -0.88
N ALA A 74 -10.09 0.20 -2.16
CA ALA A 74 -10.84 1.32 -2.71
C ALA A 74 -12.36 1.12 -2.61
N ALA A 75 -12.87 -0.10 -2.83
CA ALA A 75 -14.29 -0.40 -2.67
C ALA A 75 -14.77 -0.23 -1.22
N VAL A 76 -13.98 -0.71 -0.24
CA VAL A 76 -14.24 -0.47 1.19
C VAL A 76 -14.23 1.03 1.48
N TRP A 77 -13.25 1.76 0.94
CA TRP A 77 -13.16 3.20 1.11
C TRP A 77 -14.38 3.94 0.55
N ILE A 78 -14.82 3.62 -0.66
CA ILE A 78 -16.03 4.17 -1.27
C ILE A 78 -17.27 3.85 -0.41
N GLY A 79 -17.37 2.65 0.15
CA GLY A 79 -18.43 2.29 1.10
C GLY A 79 -18.46 3.20 2.33
N ILE A 80 -17.30 3.60 2.84
CA ILE A 80 -17.19 4.57 3.95
C ILE A 80 -17.67 5.95 3.50
N LEU A 81 -17.28 6.40 2.32
CA LEU A 81 -17.71 7.68 1.76
C LEU A 81 -19.23 7.77 1.57
N VAL A 82 -19.87 6.67 1.15
CA VAL A 82 -21.32 6.59 1.02
C VAL A 82 -22.01 6.60 2.38
N THR A 83 -21.48 5.86 3.36
CA THR A 83 -22.06 5.81 4.72
C THR A 83 -21.85 7.10 5.52
N LEU A 84 -20.83 7.90 5.19
CA LEU A 84 -20.62 9.25 5.72
C LEU A 84 -21.82 10.19 5.48
N GLN A 85 -22.61 9.95 4.42
CA GLN A 85 -23.80 10.75 4.09
C GLN A 85 -25.05 10.33 4.88
N VAL A 86 -24.98 9.22 5.63
CA VAL A 86 -26.11 8.67 6.38
C VAL A 86 -25.96 9.04 7.86
N HIS A 87 -26.58 10.15 8.26
CA HIS A 87 -26.43 10.71 9.62
C HIS A 87 -27.23 9.98 10.70
N GLU A 88 -28.26 9.20 10.35
CA GLU A 88 -29.20 8.64 11.34
C GLU A 88 -28.86 7.23 11.83
N ALA A 89 -27.91 6.54 11.18
CA ALA A 89 -27.48 5.22 11.63
C ALA A 89 -26.31 5.35 12.62
N THR A 90 -26.23 4.48 13.61
CA THR A 90 -25.02 4.31 14.43
C THR A 90 -24.44 2.92 14.18
N PHE A 91 -23.14 2.84 13.94
CA PHE A 91 -22.41 1.58 13.83
C PHE A 91 -21.67 1.33 15.14
N TRP A 92 -22.15 0.38 15.94
CA TRP A 92 -21.53 0.01 17.23
C TRP A 92 -21.30 1.20 18.19
N GLY A 93 -22.27 2.11 18.27
CA GLY A 93 -22.21 3.28 19.15
C GLY A 93 -21.36 4.45 18.61
N LEU A 94 -20.80 4.32 17.40
CA LEU A 94 -20.12 5.39 16.70
C LEU A 94 -20.95 5.86 15.48
N PRO A 95 -20.75 7.10 15.01
CA PRO A 95 -21.19 7.49 13.68
C PRO A 95 -20.70 6.47 12.64
N PRO A 96 -21.47 6.13 11.59
CA PRO A 96 -21.19 5.00 10.70
C PRO A 96 -19.80 5.07 10.07
N ALA A 97 -19.38 6.28 9.70
CA ALA A 97 -18.06 6.55 9.16
C ALA A 97 -16.93 6.21 10.12
N SER A 98 -17.02 6.68 11.36
CA SER A 98 -16.04 6.39 12.42
C SER A 98 -16.03 4.91 12.76
N GLY A 99 -17.21 4.29 12.80
CA GLY A 99 -17.37 2.86 13.01
C GLY A 99 -16.70 2.01 11.91
N LEU A 100 -16.96 2.29 10.63
CA LEU A 100 -16.28 1.58 9.55
C LEU A 100 -14.78 1.85 9.51
N LEU A 101 -14.33 3.09 9.79
CA LEU A 101 -12.92 3.41 9.84
C LEU A 101 -12.17 2.57 10.89
N VAL A 102 -12.70 2.54 12.11
CA VAL A 102 -12.06 1.87 13.26
C VAL A 102 -12.22 0.35 13.18
N TYR A 103 -13.40 -0.15 12.82
CA TYR A 103 -13.70 -1.59 12.92
C TYR A 103 -13.48 -2.37 11.63
N VAL A 104 -13.46 -1.71 10.47
CA VAL A 104 -13.35 -2.39 9.16
C VAL A 104 -12.08 -1.97 8.46
N PHE A 105 -11.94 -0.67 8.16
CA PHE A 105 -10.84 -0.17 7.35
C PHE A 105 -9.49 -0.32 8.02
N TRP A 106 -9.38 0.02 9.31
CA TRP A 106 -8.11 -0.07 10.02
C TRP A 106 -7.62 -1.52 10.16
N PRO A 107 -8.42 -2.50 10.64
CA PRO A 107 -7.99 -3.90 10.69
C PRO A 107 -7.71 -4.48 9.31
N PHE A 108 -8.52 -4.15 8.30
CA PHE A 108 -8.30 -4.59 6.93
C PHE A 108 -6.96 -4.04 6.40
N SER A 109 -6.71 -2.75 6.55
CA SER A 109 -5.47 -2.12 6.10
C SER A 109 -4.26 -2.65 6.86
N ALA A 110 -4.34 -2.78 8.20
CA ALA A 110 -3.22 -3.20 9.02
C ALA A 110 -2.89 -4.69 8.81
N VAL A 111 -3.90 -5.57 8.82
CA VAL A 111 -3.69 -7.02 8.76
C VAL A 111 -3.52 -7.50 7.33
N ALA A 112 -4.45 -7.14 6.44
CA ALA A 112 -4.42 -7.67 5.07
C ALA A 112 -3.28 -7.09 4.24
N ALA A 113 -2.92 -5.80 4.42
CA ALA A 113 -1.74 -5.25 3.73
C ALA A 113 -0.44 -5.88 4.26
N SER A 114 -0.31 -6.13 5.58
CA SER A 114 0.87 -6.80 6.14
C SER A 114 1.01 -8.24 5.65
N LEU A 115 -0.09 -8.99 5.60
CA LEU A 115 -0.10 -10.36 5.07
C LEU A 115 0.22 -10.38 3.57
N LEU A 116 -0.33 -9.45 2.81
CA LEU A 116 -0.04 -9.33 1.38
C LEU A 116 1.43 -8.96 1.15
N TYR A 117 1.97 -8.03 1.92
CA TYR A 117 3.38 -7.69 1.88
C TYR A 117 4.26 -8.91 2.20
N ALA A 118 3.93 -9.69 3.24
CA ALA A 118 4.65 -10.90 3.58
C ALA A 118 4.58 -11.97 2.47
N TYR A 119 3.40 -12.16 1.86
CA TYR A 119 3.21 -13.07 0.73
C TYR A 119 4.03 -12.65 -0.49
N VAL A 120 3.95 -11.38 -0.86
CA VAL A 120 4.69 -10.80 -1.99
C VAL A 120 6.19 -10.90 -1.74
N SER A 121 6.65 -10.55 -0.53
CA SER A 121 8.06 -10.59 -0.15
C SER A 121 8.63 -12.00 -0.23
N LYS A 122 7.89 -13.00 0.29
CA LYS A 122 8.27 -14.42 0.20
C LYS A 122 8.31 -14.92 -1.24
N ARG A 123 7.33 -14.53 -2.06
CA ARG A 123 7.23 -14.99 -3.45
C ARG A 123 8.28 -14.37 -4.36
N THR A 124 8.66 -13.13 -4.11
CA THR A 124 9.61 -12.38 -4.94
C THR A 124 11.07 -12.55 -4.48
N GLY A 125 11.29 -13.20 -3.33
CA GLY A 125 12.59 -13.31 -2.68
C GLY A 125 13.13 -11.96 -2.23
N LEU A 126 12.24 -11.00 -1.90
CA LEU A 126 12.64 -9.62 -1.55
C LEU A 126 13.51 -9.61 -0.29
N ILE A 127 13.12 -10.39 0.72
CA ILE A 127 13.85 -10.50 2.00
C ILE A 127 15.25 -11.08 1.76
N ASP A 128 15.34 -12.20 1.02
CA ASP A 128 16.61 -12.85 0.70
C ASP A 128 17.57 -11.91 -0.05
N ARG A 129 17.05 -11.05 -0.95
CA ARG A 129 17.85 -10.05 -1.67
C ARG A 129 18.32 -8.90 -0.78
N LEU A 130 17.48 -8.46 0.15
CA LEU A 130 17.85 -7.43 1.12
C LEU A 130 18.95 -7.95 2.05
N GLU A 131 18.82 -9.17 2.57
CA GLU A 131 19.84 -9.84 3.39
C GLU A 131 21.16 -10.00 2.63
N GLN A 132 21.12 -10.36 1.34
CA GLN A 132 22.31 -10.45 0.48
C GLN A 132 22.97 -9.08 0.23
N SER A 133 22.17 -8.02 0.10
CA SER A 133 22.69 -6.66 -0.08
C SER A 133 23.38 -6.11 1.18
N GLU A 134 22.92 -6.50 2.37
CA GLU A 134 23.50 -6.11 3.65
C GLU A 134 24.76 -6.92 4.00
N THR A 135 24.82 -8.19 3.59
CA THR A 135 25.97 -9.07 3.84
C THR A 135 27.08 -8.98 2.79
N GLY A 136 26.80 -8.43 1.60
CA GLY A 136 27.78 -8.31 0.51
C GLY A 136 28.15 -9.65 -0.13
N GLU A 137 27.41 -10.71 0.18
CA GLU A 137 27.70 -12.07 -0.27
C GLU A 137 26.93 -12.37 -1.57
N PRO A 138 27.59 -12.82 -2.65
CA PRO A 138 26.92 -13.09 -3.91
C PRO A 138 25.93 -14.25 -3.74
N ALA A 139 24.74 -14.10 -4.34
CA ALA A 139 23.66 -15.06 -4.26
C ALA A 139 24.16 -16.50 -4.51
N ALA A 140 24.09 -17.34 -3.47
CA ALA A 140 24.37 -18.77 -3.55
C ALA A 140 23.35 -19.41 -4.49
N GLY A 141 23.69 -19.46 -5.79
CA GLY A 141 22.78 -19.92 -6.83
C GLY A 141 23.09 -19.40 -8.24
N ALA A 142 24.00 -18.42 -8.41
CA ALA A 142 24.56 -18.14 -9.72
C ALA A 142 25.46 -19.30 -10.14
N ALA A 143 24.88 -20.31 -10.78
CA ALA A 143 25.64 -21.27 -11.55
C ALA A 143 26.58 -20.49 -12.50
N PRO A 144 27.85 -20.90 -12.62
CA PRO A 144 28.75 -20.27 -13.58
C PRO A 144 28.16 -20.47 -14.97
N GLU A 145 27.68 -19.39 -15.60
CA GLU A 145 27.57 -19.35 -17.05
C GLU A 145 28.97 -19.61 -17.60
N GLY A 146 29.05 -20.64 -18.44
CA GLY A 146 30.29 -21.36 -18.70
C GLY A 146 31.32 -20.65 -19.58
N ALA A 147 32.44 -21.37 -19.64
CA ALA A 147 33.60 -21.29 -20.55
C ALA A 147 34.72 -20.32 -20.14
#